data_AF-A0A9X7JVM5-F1
#
_entry.id   AF-A0A9X7JVM5-F1
#
_cell.length_a   1.000
_cell.length_b   1.000
_cell.length_c   1.000
_cell.angle_alpha   90.00
_cell.angle_beta   90.00
_cell.angle_gamma   90.00
#
_symmetry.space_group_name_H-M   'P 1'
#
loop_
_entity.id
_entity.type
_entity.pdbx_description
1 polymer ?
#
loop_
_entity_poly.entity_id
_entity_poly.type
_entity_poly.pdbx_seq_one_letter_code
_entity_poly.pdbx_strand_id
1 'polypeptide(L)'
;MSRIRRRSFATAAVSLGVCAAAVAGVTTAGGTAAAQTKDEPSVVGSGKLKRSPGDDVHFAIDAHGFADKARGTFDVSHQYGKEFDVRFKGRIDCLLTGGPVAVATGIVTDAQVKVAPGIPMPSAEELKGKRFGFTILDGGKGGKKDRLGYSWAMDGLPINSVGKCVSSAPFETLEKGDFTTPHWMPPRTGA
;
A
#
# COMPACT_ATOMS: atom_id res chain seq x y z
N MET A 1 -53.16 -2.93 -8.10
CA MET A 1 -53.94 -4.13 -8.48
C MET A 1 -53.06 -5.02 -9.35
N SER A 2 -52.55 -6.10 -8.75
CA SER A 2 -51.60 -7.05 -9.32
C SER A 2 -52.32 -8.09 -10.19
N ARG A 3 -51.84 -8.37 -11.41
CA ARG A 3 -52.33 -9.48 -12.26
C ARG A 3 -51.27 -10.57 -12.30
N ILE A 4 -51.46 -11.54 -11.41
CA ILE A 4 -50.70 -12.79 -11.30
C ILE A 4 -51.12 -13.73 -12.45
N ARG A 5 -50.20 -14.10 -13.33
CA ARG A 5 -50.41 -15.16 -14.33
C ARG A 5 -50.01 -16.50 -13.73
N ARG A 6 -51.01 -17.33 -13.45
CA ARG A 6 -50.90 -18.76 -13.14
C ARG A 6 -50.58 -19.53 -14.43
N ARG A 7 -49.60 -20.45 -14.37
CA ARG A 7 -49.57 -21.63 -15.26
C ARG A 7 -49.27 -22.85 -14.41
N SER A 8 -50.17 -23.82 -14.56
CA SER A 8 -50.28 -25.03 -13.77
C SER A 8 -49.79 -26.23 -14.57
N PHE A 9 -49.05 -27.08 -13.86
CA PHE A 9 -48.92 -28.55 -13.91
C PHE A 9 -48.64 -29.29 -15.22
N ALA A 10 -47.53 -30.05 -15.23
CA ALA A 10 -47.52 -31.43 -15.71
C ALA A 10 -46.55 -32.26 -14.84
N THR A 11 -47.12 -33.25 -14.16
CA THR A 11 -46.50 -34.32 -13.37
C THR A 11 -46.10 -35.49 -14.28
N ALA A 12 -44.96 -36.12 -14.02
CA ALA A 12 -44.67 -37.49 -14.45
C ALA A 12 -43.79 -38.19 -13.40
N ALA A 13 -44.06 -39.48 -13.19
CA ALA A 13 -43.80 -40.23 -11.98
C ALA A 13 -42.45 -40.97 -11.93
N VAL A 14 -41.92 -41.02 -10.69
CA VAL A 14 -41.26 -42.12 -9.95
C VAL A 14 -40.68 -43.32 -10.73
N SER A 15 -39.41 -43.63 -10.47
CA SER A 15 -38.93 -45.01 -10.29
C SER A 15 -37.92 -45.08 -9.14
N LEU A 16 -38.16 -46.01 -8.21
CA LEU A 16 -37.28 -46.38 -7.10
C LEU A 16 -36.05 -47.13 -7.61
N GLY A 17 -34.87 -46.77 -7.11
CA GLY A 17 -33.65 -47.57 -7.19
C GLY A 17 -32.87 -47.42 -5.89
N VAL A 18 -33.04 -48.36 -4.97
CA VAL A 18 -32.27 -48.48 -3.73
C VAL A 18 -30.95 -49.17 -4.05
N CYS A 19 -29.83 -48.48 -3.85
CA CYS A 19 -28.51 -49.08 -3.69
C CYS A 19 -27.89 -48.52 -2.41
N ALA A 20 -27.87 -49.35 -1.36
CA ALA A 20 -27.09 -49.12 -0.16
C ALA A 20 -25.68 -49.69 -0.35
N ALA A 21 -24.64 -48.88 -0.14
CA ALA A 21 -23.36 -49.33 0.39
C ALA A 21 -22.42 -48.14 0.72
N ALA A 22 -21.75 -48.30 1.87
CA ALA A 22 -20.46 -47.76 2.27
C ALA A 22 -20.35 -46.26 2.65
N VAL A 23 -20.37 -46.06 3.97
CA VAL A 23 -19.64 -45.04 4.73
C VAL A 23 -18.22 -44.82 4.18
N ALA A 24 -17.95 -43.60 3.73
CA ALA A 24 -16.62 -43.01 3.72
C ALA A 24 -16.78 -41.54 4.12
N GLY A 25 -16.55 -41.25 5.41
CA GLY A 25 -16.37 -39.88 5.87
C GLY A 25 -15.14 -39.31 5.20
N VAL A 26 -15.34 -38.35 4.29
CA VAL A 26 -14.26 -37.48 3.83
C VAL A 26 -14.44 -36.14 4.52
N THR A 27 -13.97 -36.08 5.76
CA THR A 27 -13.57 -34.81 6.38
C THR A 27 -12.30 -34.35 5.69
N THR A 28 -12.44 -33.45 4.73
CA THR A 28 -11.42 -32.44 4.47
C THR A 28 -12.14 -31.11 4.43
N ALA A 29 -12.34 -30.53 5.62
CA ALA A 29 -12.45 -29.09 5.74
C ALA A 29 -11.30 -28.50 4.90
N GLY A 30 -11.66 -27.77 3.85
CA GLY A 30 -10.71 -27.00 3.07
C GLY A 30 -10.08 -25.99 4.00
N GLY A 31 -8.98 -26.37 4.64
CA GLY A 31 -8.04 -25.44 5.22
C GLY A 31 -7.63 -24.53 4.08
N THR A 32 -8.17 -23.31 4.08
CA THR A 32 -7.57 -22.20 3.36
C THR A 32 -6.11 -22.26 3.72
N ALA A 33 -5.25 -22.57 2.74
CA ALA A 33 -3.81 -22.60 2.93
C ALA A 33 -3.46 -21.29 3.62
N ALA A 34 -3.08 -21.36 4.91
CA ALA A 34 -2.66 -20.20 5.65
C ALA A 34 -1.51 -19.62 4.83
N ALA A 35 -1.76 -18.46 4.22
CA ALA A 35 -0.76 -17.80 3.40
C ALA A 35 0.52 -17.73 4.24
N GLN A 36 1.60 -18.28 3.72
CA GLN A 36 2.90 -18.30 4.41
C GLN A 36 3.22 -16.87 4.82
N THR A 37 3.09 -16.58 6.11
CA THR A 37 3.40 -15.26 6.64
C THR A 37 4.90 -15.07 6.51
N LYS A 38 5.34 -13.94 5.98
CA LYS A 38 6.77 -13.58 6.00
C LYS A 38 7.28 -13.52 7.44
N ASP A 39 8.59 -13.67 7.62
CA ASP A 39 9.23 -13.59 8.95
C ASP A 39 9.11 -12.20 9.57
N GLU A 40 8.98 -11.16 8.72
CA GLU A 40 8.83 -9.77 9.11
C GLU A 40 7.88 -9.03 8.15
N PRO A 41 7.28 -7.90 8.60
CA PRO A 41 6.55 -7.03 7.70
C PRO A 41 7.51 -6.24 6.80
N SER A 42 7.10 -6.00 5.56
CA SER A 42 7.89 -5.25 4.59
C SER A 42 7.02 -4.50 3.59
N VAL A 43 7.55 -3.42 3.03
CA VAL A 43 7.08 -2.84 1.77
C VAL A 43 8.28 -2.50 0.92
N VAL A 44 8.29 -3.02 -0.31
CA VAL A 44 9.36 -2.80 -1.28
C VAL A 44 8.75 -2.44 -2.63
N GLY A 45 9.30 -1.44 -3.29
CA GLY A 45 8.96 -1.09 -4.66
C GLY A 45 9.04 0.40 -4.92
N SER A 46 8.47 0.79 -6.05
CA SER A 46 8.49 2.14 -6.57
C SER A 46 7.17 2.50 -7.23
N GLY A 47 6.96 3.81 -7.41
CA GLY A 47 5.77 4.35 -8.02
C GLY A 47 6.04 5.66 -8.73
N LYS A 48 5.51 5.79 -9.94
CA LYS A 48 5.35 7.08 -10.61
C LYS A 48 3.92 7.56 -10.43
N LEU A 49 3.73 8.75 -9.86
CA LEU A 49 2.39 9.32 -9.72
C LEU A 49 1.78 9.63 -11.09
N LYS A 50 0.46 9.48 -11.22
CA LYS A 50 -0.27 9.89 -12.41
C LYS A 50 -0.52 11.40 -12.35
N ARG A 51 0.18 12.15 -13.19
CA ARG A 51 0.16 13.62 -13.22
C ARG A 51 0.08 14.17 -14.63
N SER A 52 -0.07 15.49 -14.75
CA SER A 52 -0.03 16.19 -16.03
C SER A 52 1.39 16.16 -16.62
N PRO A 53 1.54 16.27 -17.96
CA PRO A 53 2.87 16.34 -18.57
C PRO A 53 3.73 17.45 -17.95
N GLY A 54 4.97 17.10 -17.59
CA GLY A 54 5.91 18.01 -16.93
C GLY A 54 5.83 18.02 -15.40
N ASP A 55 4.86 17.34 -14.78
CA ASP A 55 4.79 17.05 -13.35
C ASP A 55 5.20 15.59 -13.14
N ASP A 56 6.49 15.35 -12.93
CA ASP A 56 7.07 14.01 -12.81
C ASP A 56 7.46 13.73 -11.36
N VAL A 57 6.66 12.88 -10.71
CA VAL A 57 6.84 12.51 -9.30
C VAL A 57 7.07 11.01 -9.16
N HIS A 58 8.17 10.65 -8.50
CA HIS A 58 8.57 9.28 -8.24
C HIS A 58 8.83 9.05 -6.75
N PHE A 59 8.47 7.85 -6.31
CA PHE A 59 8.77 7.34 -4.98
C PHE A 59 9.41 5.96 -5.12
N ALA A 60 10.40 5.67 -4.29
CA ALA A 60 10.93 4.34 -4.06
C ALA A 60 11.03 4.11 -2.56
N ILE A 61 10.58 2.94 -2.11
CA ILE A 61 10.57 2.57 -0.70
C ILE A 61 11.06 1.14 -0.60
N ASP A 62 12.02 0.93 0.29
CA ASP A 62 12.49 -0.36 0.75
C ASP A 62 12.46 -0.30 2.27
N ALA A 63 11.46 -0.91 2.88
CA ALA A 63 11.24 -0.91 4.31
C ALA A 63 10.93 -2.31 4.77
N HIS A 64 11.59 -2.74 5.84
CA HIS A 64 11.15 -3.92 6.57
C HIS A 64 11.35 -3.78 8.08
N GLY A 65 10.94 -4.81 8.82
CA GLY A 65 10.92 -4.81 10.28
C GLY A 65 9.62 -4.18 10.78
N PHE A 66 9.39 -4.29 12.09
CA PHE A 66 8.12 -3.92 12.69
C PHE A 66 8.25 -2.74 13.65
N ALA A 67 7.28 -1.81 13.56
CA ALA A 67 7.20 -0.62 14.40
C ALA A 67 8.53 0.15 14.39
N ASP A 68 9.01 0.58 15.56
CA ASP A 68 10.20 1.40 15.71
C ASP A 68 11.53 0.66 15.43
N LYS A 69 11.48 -0.65 15.18
CA LYS A 69 12.63 -1.48 14.77
C LYS A 69 12.74 -1.61 13.26
N ALA A 70 11.88 -0.93 12.51
CA ALA A 70 11.96 -0.91 11.07
C ALA A 70 13.24 -0.24 10.58
N ARG A 71 13.68 -0.67 9.40
CA ARG A 71 14.91 -0.27 8.73
C ARG A 71 14.75 -0.35 7.22
N GLY A 72 15.60 0.37 6.53
CA GLY A 72 15.61 0.48 5.08
C GLY A 72 15.71 1.93 4.64
N THR A 73 15.30 2.20 3.41
CA THR A 73 15.47 3.51 2.77
C THR A 73 14.22 3.95 2.00
N PHE A 74 14.14 5.25 1.74
CA PHE A 74 13.21 5.80 0.77
C PHE A 74 13.93 6.83 -0.10
N ASP A 75 13.41 7.03 -1.31
CA ASP A 75 13.83 8.05 -2.27
C ASP A 75 12.57 8.69 -2.88
N VAL A 76 12.57 10.00 -3.00
CA VAL A 76 11.51 10.79 -3.60
C VAL A 76 12.12 11.80 -4.56
N SER A 77 11.59 11.88 -5.77
CA SER A 77 11.90 12.95 -6.71
C SER A 77 10.63 13.60 -7.25
N HIS A 78 10.61 14.92 -7.33
CA HIS A 78 9.55 15.70 -7.95
C HIS A 78 10.18 16.76 -8.84
N GLN A 79 10.02 16.58 -10.14
CA GLN A 79 10.37 17.57 -11.14
C GLN A 79 9.10 18.20 -11.70
N TYR A 80 9.01 19.52 -11.65
CA TYR A 80 7.92 20.28 -12.26
C TYR A 80 8.48 21.22 -13.33
N GLY A 81 8.46 20.77 -14.58
CA GLY A 81 8.94 21.49 -15.75
C GLY A 81 10.34 22.08 -15.55
N LYS A 82 10.42 23.41 -15.65
CA LYS A 82 11.64 24.20 -15.35
C LYS A 82 11.54 24.97 -14.03
N GLU A 83 10.44 24.79 -13.30
CA GLU A 83 10.12 25.54 -12.09
C GLU A 83 10.87 24.99 -10.89
N PHE A 84 10.90 23.66 -10.70
CA PHE A 84 11.70 23.04 -9.66
C PHE A 84 12.05 21.58 -9.95
N ASP A 85 13.13 21.12 -9.31
CA ASP A 85 13.55 19.72 -9.19
C ASP A 85 13.95 19.49 -7.73
N VAL A 86 13.12 18.75 -7.00
CA VAL A 86 13.34 18.39 -5.60
C VAL A 86 13.58 16.89 -5.51
N ARG A 87 14.67 16.51 -4.88
CA ARG A 87 14.99 15.11 -4.60
C ARG A 87 15.42 14.97 -3.16
N PHE A 88 14.92 13.95 -2.49
CA PHE A 88 15.39 13.63 -1.15
C PHE A 88 15.26 12.15 -0.87
N LYS A 89 16.21 11.66 -0.09
CA LYS A 89 16.26 10.28 0.36
C LYS A 89 16.52 10.22 1.84
N GLY A 90 16.17 9.10 2.44
CA GLY A 90 16.30 8.94 3.87
C GLY A 90 16.28 7.50 4.32
N ARG A 91 16.33 7.36 5.64
CA ARG A 91 16.30 6.08 6.34
C ARG A 91 14.93 5.85 6.97
N ILE A 92 14.41 4.65 6.83
CA ILE A 92 13.18 4.22 7.49
C ILE A 92 13.44 4.10 8.99
N ASP A 93 12.49 4.60 9.79
CA ASP A 93 12.53 4.52 11.25
C ASP A 93 11.23 4.01 11.88
N CYS A 94 10.22 3.71 11.06
CA CYS A 94 9.01 3.01 11.46
C CYS A 94 8.33 2.30 10.27
N LEU A 95 7.75 1.12 10.50
CA LEU A 95 6.90 0.41 9.54
C LEU A 95 5.76 -0.34 10.25
N LEU A 96 4.54 -0.17 9.76
CA LEU A 96 3.39 -1.02 10.08
C LEU A 96 2.77 -1.54 8.78
N THR A 97 2.42 -2.81 8.74
CA THR A 97 1.65 -3.40 7.64
C THR A 97 0.32 -3.94 8.15
N GLY A 98 -0.72 -3.84 7.35
CA GLY A 98 -2.04 -4.38 7.63
C GLY A 98 -2.74 -4.78 6.34
N GLY A 99 -2.88 -6.09 6.10
CA GLY A 99 -3.36 -6.59 4.81
C GLY A 99 -2.44 -6.10 3.67
N PRO A 100 -2.99 -5.48 2.61
CA PRO A 100 -2.19 -4.94 1.49
C PRO A 100 -1.66 -3.52 1.75
N VAL A 101 -1.81 -2.97 2.96
CA VAL A 101 -1.41 -1.59 3.27
C VAL A 101 -0.15 -1.57 4.10
N ALA A 102 0.77 -0.67 3.78
CA ALA A 102 1.92 -0.34 4.59
C ALA A 102 1.91 1.15 4.96
N VAL A 103 2.23 1.47 6.20
CA VAL A 103 2.56 2.82 6.66
C VAL A 103 4.01 2.82 7.10
N ALA A 104 4.83 3.57 6.38
CA ALA A 104 6.24 3.74 6.71
C ALA A 104 6.51 5.19 7.10
N THR A 105 7.46 5.41 8.00
CA THR A 105 8.08 6.72 8.18
C THR A 105 9.58 6.62 8.03
N GLY A 106 10.18 7.72 7.58
CA GLY A 106 11.62 7.83 7.50
C GLY A 106 12.11 9.25 7.68
N ILE A 107 13.38 9.36 8.08
CA ILE A 107 14.07 10.62 8.30
C ILE A 107 14.95 10.92 7.09
N VAL A 108 14.79 12.10 6.51
CA VAL A 108 15.60 12.58 5.39
C VAL A 108 17.06 12.69 5.82
N THR A 109 17.95 12.03 5.07
CA THR A 109 19.39 12.07 5.29
C THR A 109 20.12 12.87 4.22
N ASP A 110 19.53 12.98 3.02
CA ASP A 110 20.09 13.74 1.91
C ASP A 110 18.98 14.37 1.08
N ALA A 111 19.26 15.57 0.55
CA ALA A 111 18.30 16.36 -0.20
C ALA A 111 19.02 17.26 -1.21
N GLN A 112 18.35 17.50 -2.34
CA GLN A 112 18.75 18.43 -3.38
C GLN A 112 17.50 19.20 -3.81
N VAL A 113 17.61 20.53 -3.85
CA VAL A 113 16.52 21.42 -4.25
C VAL A 113 17.07 22.38 -5.29
N LYS A 114 16.48 22.35 -6.49
CA LYS A 114 16.67 23.36 -7.52
C LYS A 114 15.33 24.03 -7.75
N VAL A 115 15.30 25.35 -7.70
CA VAL A 115 14.06 26.12 -7.80
C VAL A 115 14.31 27.38 -8.63
N ALA A 116 13.36 27.71 -9.50
CA ALA A 116 13.36 28.93 -10.27
C ALA A 116 13.17 30.15 -9.35
N PRO A 117 13.66 31.34 -9.75
CA PRO A 117 13.48 32.56 -8.96
C PRO A 117 12.01 32.84 -8.64
N GLY A 118 11.72 33.18 -7.38
CA GLY A 118 10.39 33.61 -6.93
C GLY A 118 9.44 32.49 -6.53
N ILE A 119 9.84 31.21 -6.62
CA ILE A 119 9.02 30.10 -6.14
C ILE A 119 9.42 29.76 -4.69
N PRO A 120 8.50 29.85 -3.72
CA PRO A 120 8.80 29.52 -2.33
C PRO A 120 8.97 28.01 -2.18
N MET A 121 10.19 27.57 -1.84
CA MET A 121 10.51 26.17 -1.55
C MET A 121 11.48 26.08 -0.38
N PRO A 122 11.36 25.04 0.47
CA PRO A 122 12.36 24.77 1.49
C PRO A 122 13.70 24.44 0.84
N SER A 123 14.79 24.87 1.47
CA SER A 123 16.16 24.48 1.11
C SER A 123 16.41 22.99 1.36
N ALA A 124 17.47 22.46 0.76
CA ALA A 124 17.91 21.09 1.01
C ALA A 124 18.24 20.86 2.50
N GLU A 125 18.83 21.85 3.16
CA GLU A 125 19.19 21.83 4.58
C GLU A 125 17.95 21.78 5.47
N GLU A 126 16.88 22.51 5.13
CA GLU A 126 15.62 22.49 5.88
C GLU A 126 14.89 21.14 5.79
N LEU A 127 15.06 20.42 4.67
CA LEU A 127 14.51 19.08 4.51
C LEU A 127 15.29 18.02 5.30
N LYS A 128 16.62 18.17 5.43
CA LYS A 128 17.45 17.20 6.16
C LYS A 128 17.01 17.07 7.62
N GLY A 129 16.91 15.85 8.11
CA GLY A 129 16.47 15.54 9.46
C GLY A 129 14.95 15.57 9.67
N LYS A 130 14.15 16.01 8.69
CA LYS A 130 12.68 15.92 8.78
C LYS A 130 12.21 14.48 8.64
N ARG A 131 11.16 14.13 9.38
CA ARG A 131 10.48 12.84 9.23
C ARG A 131 9.27 12.97 8.32
N PHE A 132 9.22 12.05 7.37
CA PHE A 132 8.15 11.90 6.40
C PHE A 132 7.42 10.59 6.56
N GLY A 133 6.10 10.66 6.36
CA GLY A 133 5.22 9.49 6.32
C GLY A 133 4.82 9.13 4.91
N PHE A 134 4.72 7.83 4.67
CA PHE A 134 4.29 7.22 3.43
C PHE A 134 3.23 6.18 3.73
N THR A 135 2.13 6.20 2.98
CA THR A 135 1.12 5.13 3.02
C THR A 135 1.04 4.49 1.66
N ILE A 136 1.29 3.19 1.59
CA ILE A 136 1.28 2.41 0.37
C ILE A 136 0.08 1.48 0.46
N LEU A 137 -0.71 1.41 -0.61
CA LEU A 137 -1.64 0.32 -0.85
C LEU A 137 -1.10 -0.51 -2.01
N ASP A 138 -0.72 -1.75 -1.74
CA ASP A 138 -0.40 -2.77 -2.75
C ASP A 138 -1.71 -3.22 -3.42
N GLY A 139 -1.90 -2.81 -4.67
CA GLY A 139 -3.08 -3.11 -5.46
C GLY A 139 -3.11 -4.53 -6.04
N GLY A 140 -2.10 -5.33 -5.73
CA GLY A 140 -1.91 -6.69 -6.20
C GLY A 140 -1.12 -6.77 -7.51
N LYS A 141 -1.18 -7.94 -8.14
CA LYS A 141 -0.30 -8.33 -9.25
C LYS A 141 -0.17 -7.26 -10.34
N GLY A 142 1.07 -6.82 -10.55
CA GLY A 142 1.44 -5.88 -11.62
C GLY A 142 1.25 -4.41 -11.26
N GLY A 143 0.94 -4.07 -10.00
CA GLY A 143 1.03 -2.72 -9.42
C GLY A 143 0.15 -1.62 -10.04
N LYS A 144 -0.71 -1.97 -11.00
CA LYS A 144 -1.59 -1.02 -11.71
C LYS A 144 -2.64 -0.36 -10.83
N LYS A 145 -2.91 -0.93 -9.66
CA LYS A 145 -3.90 -0.44 -8.69
C LYS A 145 -3.24 0.08 -7.41
N ASP A 146 -1.91 0.17 -7.42
CA ASP A 146 -1.17 0.69 -6.29
C ASP A 146 -1.55 2.14 -6.06
N ARG A 147 -1.59 2.52 -4.79
CA ARG A 147 -1.86 3.88 -4.36
C ARG A 147 -0.85 4.34 -3.34
N LEU A 148 -0.64 5.65 -3.31
CA LEU A 148 0.33 6.28 -2.44
C LEU A 148 -0.30 7.44 -1.66
N GLY A 149 0.12 7.60 -0.43
CA GLY A 149 -0.13 8.76 0.41
C GLY A 149 1.18 9.24 0.98
N TYR A 150 1.29 10.55 1.21
CA TYR A 150 2.46 11.16 1.82
C TYR A 150 2.03 12.23 2.82
N SER A 151 2.77 12.34 3.92
CA SER A 151 2.35 13.13 5.09
C SER A 151 2.27 14.64 4.85
N TRP A 152 2.89 15.13 3.77
CA TRP A 152 2.97 16.56 3.45
C TRP A 152 1.98 17.00 2.37
N ALA A 153 0.98 16.16 2.07
CA ALA A 153 -0.01 16.41 1.01
C ALA A 153 -0.83 17.68 1.19
N MET A 154 -1.21 18.02 2.43
CA MET A 154 -2.08 19.15 2.72
C MET A 154 -1.31 20.41 3.11
N ASP A 155 -0.19 20.23 3.83
CA ASP A 155 0.58 21.34 4.38
C ASP A 155 1.78 21.74 3.50
N GLY A 156 1.98 21.05 2.37
CA GLY A 156 3.17 21.19 1.52
C GLY A 156 4.44 20.62 2.18
N LEU A 157 5.56 20.62 1.44
CA LEU A 157 6.85 20.17 1.99
C LEU A 157 7.13 20.92 3.30
N PRO A 158 7.39 20.21 4.40
CA PRO A 158 6.94 20.71 5.68
C PRO A 158 8.02 21.50 6.40
N ILE A 159 7.49 22.38 7.23
CA ILE A 159 8.18 22.99 8.37
C ILE A 159 8.32 21.95 9.51
N ASN A 160 7.38 21.00 9.62
CA ASN A 160 7.25 20.07 10.75
C ASN A 160 7.48 18.58 10.38
N SER A 161 7.88 17.78 11.36
CA SER A 161 7.97 16.32 11.21
C SER A 161 6.71 15.63 11.69
N VAL A 162 6.31 14.54 11.03
CA VAL A 162 5.32 13.63 11.61
C VAL A 162 5.92 12.78 12.73
N GLY A 163 5.05 12.19 13.55
CA GLY A 163 5.41 11.11 14.46
C GLY A 163 5.77 9.83 13.69
N LYS A 164 6.35 8.86 14.39
CA LYS A 164 6.63 7.53 13.83
C LYS A 164 5.35 6.83 13.42
N CYS A 165 5.37 6.14 12.28
CA CYS A 165 4.23 5.40 11.73
C CYS A 165 2.95 6.23 11.53
N VAL A 166 3.09 7.53 11.22
CA VAL A 166 1.98 8.44 10.90
C VAL A 166 2.13 8.94 9.47
N SER A 167 1.05 8.91 8.69
CA SER A 167 1.00 9.36 7.29
C SER A 167 -0.46 9.67 6.88
N SER A 168 -0.67 10.17 5.66
CA SER A 168 -2.00 10.40 5.07
C SER A 168 -2.66 9.09 4.59
N ALA A 169 -3.92 9.16 4.16
CA ALA A 169 -4.51 8.08 3.36
C ALA A 169 -3.76 7.90 2.02
N PRO A 170 -3.82 6.72 1.36
CA PRO A 170 -3.20 6.52 0.05
C PRO A 170 -4.08 7.08 -1.06
N PHE A 171 -4.10 8.41 -1.20
CA PHE A 171 -5.02 9.13 -2.08
C PHE A 171 -4.52 9.28 -3.52
N GLU A 172 -3.21 9.22 -3.78
CA GLU A 172 -2.66 9.33 -5.13
C GLU A 172 -2.98 8.09 -5.96
N THR A 173 -3.11 8.31 -7.26
CA THR A 173 -3.14 7.23 -8.26
C THR A 173 -1.78 7.15 -8.93
N LEU A 174 -1.26 5.95 -9.12
CA LEU A 174 -0.01 5.75 -9.84
C LEU A 174 -0.25 5.60 -11.35
N GLU A 175 0.63 6.18 -12.16
CA GLU A 175 0.76 5.85 -13.58
C GLU A 175 1.36 4.44 -13.73
N LYS A 176 2.37 4.15 -12.91
CA LYS A 176 3.08 2.88 -12.81
C LYS A 176 3.46 2.64 -11.36
N GLY A 177 3.27 1.42 -10.88
CA GLY A 177 3.68 0.98 -9.55
C GLY A 177 4.16 -0.45 -9.59
N ASP A 178 5.00 -0.82 -8.63
CA ASP A 178 5.44 -2.18 -8.38
C ASP A 178 5.63 -2.45 -6.87
N PHE A 179 4.86 -1.77 -6.02
CA PHE A 179 4.93 -1.98 -4.59
C PHE A 179 4.43 -3.37 -4.20
N THR A 180 5.14 -3.99 -3.28
CA THR A 180 4.76 -5.28 -2.68
C THR A 180 4.70 -5.13 -1.17
N THR A 181 3.54 -5.41 -0.58
CA THR A 181 3.33 -5.47 0.87
C THR A 181 2.85 -6.88 1.23
N PRO A 182 3.76 -7.82 1.54
CA PRO A 182 3.38 -9.19 1.86
C PRO A 182 2.46 -9.24 3.08
N HIS A 183 1.53 -10.18 3.08
CA HIS A 183 0.75 -10.44 4.28
C HIS A 183 1.68 -10.86 5.42
N TRP A 184 1.61 -10.11 6.50
CA TRP A 184 2.29 -10.40 7.75
C TRP A 184 1.29 -10.32 8.89
N MET A 185 1.33 -11.31 9.76
CA MET A 185 0.53 -11.33 10.98
C MET A 185 1.50 -11.33 12.17
N PRO A 186 1.40 -10.34 13.08
CA PRO A 186 2.24 -10.32 14.27
C PRO A 186 2.00 -11.61 15.08
N PRO A 187 3.05 -12.21 15.66
CA PRO A 187 2.87 -13.28 16.63
C PRO A 187 1.99 -12.79 17.77
N ARG A 188 0.85 -13.43 17.99
CA ARG A 188 0.04 -13.19 19.19
C ARG A 188 0.65 -14.03 20.31
N THR A 189 1.63 -13.48 21.04
CA THR A 189 2.06 -14.12 22.29
C THR A 189 0.98 -13.88 23.34
N GLY A 190 0.23 -14.94 23.69
CA GLY A 190 -0.82 -14.88 24.72
C GLY A 190 -2.04 -15.79 24.49
N ALA A 191 -1.84 -17.06 24.15
CA ALA A 191 -2.84 -18.11 24.32
C ALA A 191 -2.26 -19.22 25.21
#